data_AF-A0AAU9SUK9-F1
#
_entry.id   AF-A0AAU9SUK9-F1
#
_cell.length_a   1.000
_cell.length_b   1.000
_cell.length_c   1.000
_cell.angle_alpha   90.00
_cell.angle_beta   90.00
_cell.angle_gamma   90.00
#
_symmetry.space_group_name_H-M   'P 1'
#
loop_
_entity.id
_entity.type
_entity.pdbx_description
1 polymer ?
#
loop_
_entity_poly.entity_id
_entity_poly.type
_entity_poly.pdbx_seq_one_letter_code
_entity_poly.pdbx_strand_id
1 'polypeptide(L)'
;MMQDTSKSVAKWGERSDLRLIFQRTLYMTDVNPGESRLSMPFNELINKDFLTPVELRVMVEDINNVKKMGIGAILVDPRNVKWGVMLKRWEMKRESGKGSWTYALTCGWNDIVKGNRLKEGDSISI
;
A
#
# COMPACT_ATOMS: atom_id res chain seq x y z
N MET A 1 0.66 -22.10 -21.54
CA MET A 1 -0.69 -21.52 -21.65
C MET A 1 -0.81 -20.48 -20.56
N MET A 2 -0.66 -19.21 -20.91
CA MET A 2 -0.66 -18.09 -19.96
C MET A 2 -2.09 -17.91 -19.44
N GLN A 3 -2.28 -17.95 -18.12
CA GLN A 3 -3.55 -17.65 -17.49
C GLN A 3 -3.77 -16.14 -17.60
N ASP A 4 -4.84 -15.80 -18.30
CA ASP A 4 -5.30 -14.45 -18.58
C ASP A 4 -5.72 -13.76 -17.26
N THR A 5 -5.00 -12.71 -16.88
CA THR A 5 -5.22 -11.88 -15.69
C THR A 5 -6.39 -10.89 -15.87
N SER A 6 -7.14 -10.97 -16.96
CA SER A 6 -8.21 -10.03 -17.33
C SER A 6 -9.46 -10.06 -16.43
N LYS A 7 -9.67 -11.10 -15.61
CA LYS A 7 -10.91 -11.23 -14.82
C LYS A 7 -11.05 -10.28 -13.63
N SER A 8 -9.96 -9.66 -13.16
CA SER A 8 -10.01 -8.76 -11.98
C SER A 8 -10.42 -7.32 -12.33
N VAL A 9 -10.33 -6.93 -13.60
CA VAL A 9 -10.50 -5.54 -14.05
C VAL A 9 -11.96 -5.20 -14.38
N ALA A 10 -12.81 -6.21 -14.57
CA ALA A 10 -14.16 -6.04 -15.13
C ALA A 10 -15.24 -5.48 -14.18
N LYS A 11 -14.91 -5.04 -12.96
CA LYS A 11 -15.91 -4.53 -11.98
C LYS A 11 -15.88 -3.03 -11.70
N TRP A 12 -15.01 -2.29 -12.35
CA TRP A 12 -14.99 -0.84 -12.28
C TRP A 12 -15.11 -0.33 -13.71
N GLY A 13 -16.31 0.13 -14.10
CA GLY A 13 -16.58 0.62 -15.47
C GLY A 13 -15.48 1.56 -15.95
N GLU A 14 -15.12 1.48 -17.24
CA GLU A 14 -13.94 2.08 -17.89
C GLU A 14 -13.46 3.39 -17.26
N ARG A 15 -12.72 3.27 -16.17
CA ARG A 15 -11.93 4.35 -15.60
C ARG A 15 -10.53 4.17 -16.15
N SER A 16 -10.25 4.88 -17.23
CA SER A 16 -8.95 4.86 -17.91
C SER A 16 -7.81 5.45 -17.06
N ASP A 17 -8.13 6.04 -15.89
CA ASP A 17 -7.20 6.67 -14.96
C ASP A 17 -6.79 5.79 -13.76
N LEU A 18 -7.39 4.60 -13.59
CA LEU A 18 -6.98 3.67 -12.55
C LEU A 18 -5.64 3.02 -12.90
N ARG A 19 -4.68 3.11 -11.97
CA ARG A 19 -3.37 2.50 -12.09
C ARG A 19 -3.16 1.50 -10.95
N LEU A 20 -2.77 0.27 -11.29
CA LEU A 20 -2.41 -0.75 -10.32
C LEU A 20 -1.03 -0.41 -9.71
N ILE A 21 -0.97 -0.20 -8.41
CA ILE A 21 0.25 0.23 -7.70
C ILE A 21 0.98 -0.97 -7.12
N PHE A 22 0.24 -1.92 -6.52
CA PHE A 22 0.82 -3.00 -5.74
C PHE A 22 -0.08 -4.23 -5.73
N GLN A 23 0.54 -5.41 -5.73
CA GLN A 23 -0.14 -6.68 -5.53
C GLN A 23 0.60 -7.49 -4.49
N ARG A 24 -0.14 -8.21 -3.64
CA ARG A 24 0.46 -9.04 -2.60
C ARG A 24 -0.44 -10.21 -2.24
N THR A 25 0.17 -11.37 -2.06
CA THR A 25 -0.39 -12.44 -1.23
C THR A 25 -0.02 -12.14 0.21
N LEU A 26 -1.03 -11.87 1.05
CA LEU A 26 -0.83 -11.38 2.41
C LEU A 26 -0.05 -12.40 3.25
N TYR A 27 0.98 -11.92 3.93
CA TYR A 27 1.69 -12.69 4.94
C TYR A 27 1.02 -12.55 6.30
N MET A 28 1.33 -13.44 7.25
CA MET A 28 0.88 -13.30 8.64
C MET A 28 1.15 -11.90 9.22
N THR A 29 2.30 -11.29 8.90
CA THR A 29 2.65 -9.94 9.36
C THR A 29 1.78 -8.83 8.79
N ASP A 30 1.14 -9.04 7.64
CA ASP A 30 0.21 -8.08 7.07
C ASP A 30 -1.17 -8.15 7.73
N VAL A 31 -1.56 -9.29 8.31
CA VAL A 31 -2.90 -9.46 8.91
C VAL A 31 -2.89 -9.51 10.44
N ASN A 32 -1.71 -9.66 11.05
CA ASN A 32 -1.56 -9.66 12.50
C ASN A 32 -1.82 -8.24 13.07
N PRO A 33 -2.81 -8.08 13.98
CA PRO A 33 -3.13 -6.79 14.58
C PRO A 33 -1.95 -6.11 15.28
N GLY A 34 -0.96 -6.87 15.77
CA GLY A 34 0.23 -6.34 16.43
C GLY A 34 1.16 -5.57 15.50
N GLU A 35 1.29 -5.99 14.23
CA GLU A 35 2.11 -5.28 13.25
C GLU A 35 1.39 -4.06 12.66
N SER A 36 0.05 -4.14 12.58
CA SER A 36 -0.87 -3.05 12.24
C SER A 36 -0.55 -2.30 10.94
N ARG A 37 0.04 -2.97 9.94
CA ARG A 37 0.43 -2.35 8.68
C ARG A 37 0.47 -3.31 7.50
N LEU A 38 0.23 -2.78 6.30
CA LEU A 38 0.64 -3.42 5.05
C LEU A 38 1.94 -2.78 4.59
N SER A 39 2.99 -3.59 4.43
CA SER A 39 4.24 -3.10 3.82
C SER A 39 4.20 -3.23 2.30
N MET A 40 4.69 -2.21 1.61
CA MET A 40 4.81 -2.16 0.16
C MET A 40 6.24 -1.76 -0.20
N PRO A 41 7.17 -2.74 -0.26
CA PRO A 41 8.57 -2.48 -0.58
C PRO A 41 8.69 -1.78 -1.93
N PHE A 42 9.53 -0.73 -2.03
CA PHE A 42 9.59 0.09 -3.25
C PHE A 42 9.92 -0.71 -4.52
N ASN A 43 10.72 -1.77 -4.37
CA ASN A 43 11.12 -2.63 -5.48
C ASN A 43 10.01 -3.60 -5.94
N GLU A 44 8.95 -3.77 -5.13
CA GLU A 44 7.80 -4.62 -5.44
C GLU A 44 6.62 -3.83 -6.00
N LEU A 45 6.72 -2.49 -6.07
CA LEU A 45 5.69 -1.65 -6.69
C LEU A 45 5.67 -1.83 -8.21
N ILE A 46 4.46 -1.93 -8.75
CA ILE A 46 4.19 -2.02 -10.18
C ILE A 46 4.28 -0.64 -10.81
N ASN A 47 3.58 0.34 -10.24
CA ASN A 47 3.69 1.75 -10.62
C ASN A 47 4.26 2.57 -9.46
N LYS A 48 5.37 3.27 -9.73
CA LYS A 48 6.16 3.99 -8.71
C LYS A 48 5.86 5.48 -8.64
N ASP A 49 5.20 6.02 -9.65
CA ASP A 49 4.86 7.42 -9.86
C ASP A 49 3.40 7.74 -9.45
N PHE A 50 2.91 7.04 -8.42
CA PHE A 50 1.53 7.18 -7.95
C PHE A 50 1.31 8.40 -7.05
N LEU A 51 2.38 9.01 -6.53
CA LEU A 51 2.31 10.25 -5.76
C LEU A 51 2.35 11.46 -6.68
N THR A 52 1.52 12.46 -6.38
CA THR A 52 1.62 13.79 -6.99
C THR A 52 2.95 14.46 -6.58
N PRO A 53 3.43 15.47 -7.33
CA PRO A 53 4.63 16.21 -6.96
C PRO A 53 4.57 16.86 -5.56
N VAL A 54 3.37 17.26 -5.11
CA VAL A 54 3.17 17.85 -3.78
C VAL A 54 3.28 16.76 -2.71
N GLU A 55 2.61 15.64 -2.88
CA GLU A 55 2.69 14.50 -1.96
C GLU A 55 4.12 13.97 -1.86
N LEU A 56 4.83 13.87 -2.99
CA LEU A 56 6.23 13.46 -2.99
C LEU A 56 7.11 14.39 -2.16
N ARG A 57 6.92 15.71 -2.26
CA ARG A 57 7.68 16.70 -1.46
C ARG A 57 7.40 16.53 0.02
N VAL A 58 6.13 16.43 0.41
CA VAL A 58 5.73 16.20 1.81
C VAL A 58 6.36 14.90 2.33
N MET A 59 6.31 13.83 1.54
CA MET A 59 6.91 12.54 1.91
C MET A 59 8.42 12.65 2.13
N VAL A 60 9.13 13.35 1.24
CA VAL A 60 10.59 13.55 1.34
C VAL A 60 10.96 14.37 2.57
N GLU A 61 10.23 15.44 2.86
CA GLU A 61 10.43 16.25 4.07
C GLU A 61 10.18 15.42 5.34
N ASP A 62 9.19 14.53 5.33
CA ASP A 62 8.87 13.64 6.44
C ASP A 62 9.94 12.55 6.68
N ILE A 63 10.85 12.29 5.72
CA ILE A 63 11.98 11.34 5.90
C ILE A 63 12.93 11.79 7.02
N ASN A 64 13.03 13.08 7.33
CA ASN A 64 13.86 13.55 8.44
C ASN A 64 13.06 13.94 9.68
N ASN A 65 11.73 13.84 9.63
CA ASN A 65 10.87 14.18 10.75
C ASN A 65 10.82 13.02 11.76
N VAL A 66 11.06 13.33 13.03
CA VAL A 66 10.98 12.36 14.15
C VAL A 66 9.57 11.76 14.27
N LYS A 67 8.53 12.55 14.00
CA LYS A 67 7.13 12.13 14.17
C LYS A 67 6.60 11.28 13.01
N LYS A 68 7.24 11.29 11.84
CA LYS A 68 6.85 10.52 10.65
C LYS A 68 5.34 10.60 10.39
N MET A 69 4.86 11.80 10.10
CA MET A 69 3.43 12.06 9.98
C MET A 69 2.82 11.25 8.84
N GLY A 70 3.52 11.10 7.72
CA GLY A 70 3.01 10.48 6.50
C GLY A 70 1.94 11.31 5.82
N ILE A 71 1.27 10.70 4.85
CA ILE A 71 0.21 11.30 4.05
C ILE A 71 -1.10 10.54 4.31
N GLY A 72 -2.18 11.26 4.56
CA GLY A 72 -3.51 10.66 4.67
C GLY A 72 -4.01 10.20 3.31
N ALA A 73 -4.56 8.99 3.24
CA ALA A 73 -5.15 8.44 2.04
C ALA A 73 -6.49 7.75 2.35
N ILE A 74 -7.32 7.59 1.32
CA ILE A 74 -8.59 6.86 1.41
C ILE A 74 -8.50 5.67 0.47
N LEU A 75 -8.61 4.47 1.01
CA LEU A 75 -8.84 3.27 0.22
C LEU A 75 -10.34 3.03 0.06
N VAL A 76 -10.75 2.58 -1.12
CA VAL A 76 -12.14 2.22 -1.42
C VAL A 76 -12.18 0.75 -1.77
N ASP A 77 -12.92 -0.05 -1.00
CA ASP A 77 -13.03 -1.48 -1.25
C ASP A 77 -14.05 -1.81 -2.37
N PRO A 78 -14.11 -3.07 -2.87
CA PRO A 78 -15.08 -3.47 -3.89
C PRO A 78 -16.56 -3.34 -3.50
N ARG A 79 -16.87 -3.08 -2.23
CA ARG A 79 -18.22 -2.82 -1.71
C ARG A 79 -18.49 -1.32 -1.55
N ASN A 80 -17.61 -0.47 -2.08
CA ASN A 80 -17.62 1.00 -1.95
C ASN A 80 -17.46 1.51 -0.51
N VAL A 81 -16.92 0.71 0.40
CA VAL A 81 -16.59 1.17 1.75
C VAL A 81 -15.28 1.97 1.69
N LYS A 82 -15.28 3.14 2.31
CA LYS A 82 -14.10 4.03 2.41
C LYS A 82 -13.35 3.77 3.71
N TRP A 83 -12.04 3.62 3.60
CA TRP A 83 -11.15 3.32 4.71
C TRP A 83 -10.05 4.38 4.78
N GLY A 84 -10.00 5.14 5.87
CA GLY A 84 -8.93 6.10 6.10
C GLY A 84 -7.64 5.38 6.51
N VAL A 85 -6.53 5.69 5.85
CA VAL A 85 -5.21 5.12 6.16
C VAL A 85 -4.13 6.20 6.11
N MET A 86 -3.00 5.92 6.74
CA MET A 86 -1.80 6.75 6.63
C MET A 86 -0.75 6.02 5.79
N LEU A 87 -0.32 6.64 4.69
CA LEU A 87 0.81 6.21 3.89
C LEU A 87 2.10 6.79 4.47
N LYS A 88 3.03 5.93 4.85
CA LYS A 88 4.34 6.33 5.39
C LYS A 88 5.47 5.72 4.59
N ARG A 89 6.59 6.43 4.45
CA ARG A 89 7.84 5.90 3.89
C ARG A 89 8.84 5.59 4.99
N TRP A 90 9.35 4.36 5.02
CA TRP A 90 10.33 3.89 6.00
C TRP A 90 11.65 3.55 5.30
N GLU A 91 12.72 4.24 5.71
CA GLU A 91 14.09 3.99 5.25
C GLU A 91 14.71 2.83 6.03
N MET A 92 15.25 1.85 5.31
CA MET A 92 16.04 0.75 5.85
C MET A 92 17.51 1.02 5.54
N LYS A 93 18.29 1.37 6.56
CA LYS A 93 19.73 1.54 6.42
C LYS A 93 20.38 0.18 6.20
N ARG A 94 21.29 0.10 5.24
CA ARG A 94 22.21 -1.03 5.07
C ARG A 94 23.62 -0.55 5.29
N GLU A 95 24.46 -1.38 5.92
CA GLU A 95 25.87 -1.08 6.16
C GLU A 95 26.64 -0.83 4.85
N SER A 96 26.23 -1.46 3.75
CA SER A 96 26.82 -1.33 2.41
C SER A 96 26.43 -0.07 1.62
N GLY A 97 25.79 0.91 2.26
CA GLY A 97 25.53 2.25 1.68
C GLY A 97 24.33 2.36 0.74
N LYS A 98 23.90 1.30 0.05
CA LYS A 98 22.63 1.29 -0.70
C LYS A 98 21.46 0.96 0.22
N GLY A 99 20.85 2.00 0.81
CA GLY A 99 19.61 1.87 1.57
C GLY A 99 18.45 1.37 0.69
N SER A 100 17.57 0.57 1.29
CA SER A 100 16.27 0.21 0.69
C SER A 100 15.16 0.90 1.48
N TRP A 101 13.99 1.05 0.90
CA TRP A 101 12.88 1.64 1.64
C TRP A 101 11.54 1.01 1.23
N THR A 102 10.57 1.13 2.12
CA THR A 102 9.22 0.59 1.94
C THR A 102 8.19 1.68 2.19
N TYR A 103 7.09 1.65 1.46
CA TYR A 103 5.88 2.30 1.93
C TYR A 103 5.16 1.40 2.94
N ALA A 104 4.38 2.00 3.82
CA ALA A 104 3.52 1.29 4.76
C ALA A 104 2.16 1.99 4.83
N LEU A 105 1.08 1.22 4.67
CA LEU A 105 -0.27 1.67 5.02
C LEU A 105 -0.51 1.35 6.49
N THR A 106 -0.81 2.36 7.28
CA THR A 106 -0.89 2.32 8.75
C THR A 106 -2.15 3.02 9.27
N CYS A 107 -2.36 2.99 10.58
CA CYS A 107 -3.44 3.69 11.34
C CYS A 107 -4.90 3.29 11.02
N GLY A 108 -5.19 2.65 9.89
CA GLY A 108 -6.51 2.08 9.56
C GLY A 108 -6.45 0.72 8.87
N TRP A 109 -5.26 0.15 8.70
CA TRP A 109 -5.08 -1.13 8.03
C TRP A 109 -5.75 -2.30 8.78
N ASN A 110 -5.68 -2.32 10.12
CA ASN A 110 -6.36 -3.34 10.93
C ASN A 110 -7.89 -3.32 10.73
N ASP A 111 -8.48 -2.14 10.54
CA ASP A 111 -9.92 -2.02 10.28
C ASP A 111 -10.27 -2.59 8.90
N ILE A 112 -9.42 -2.38 7.91
CA ILE A 112 -9.55 -2.99 6.58
C ILE A 112 -9.48 -4.51 6.68
N VAL A 113 -8.48 -5.05 7.37
CA VAL A 113 -8.30 -6.50 7.59
C VAL A 113 -9.55 -7.09 8.23
N LYS A 114 -10.02 -6.51 9.33
CA LYS A 114 -11.22 -6.96 10.05
C LYS A 114 -12.48 -6.82 9.20
N GLY A 115 -12.67 -5.68 8.56
CA GLY A 115 -13.87 -5.35 7.79
C GLY A 115 -14.01 -6.13 6.48
N ASN A 116 -12.89 -6.56 5.90
CA ASN A 116 -12.86 -7.41 4.71
C ASN A 116 -12.61 -8.89 5.03
N ARG A 117 -12.39 -9.25 6.30
CA ARG A 117 -12.07 -10.62 6.77
C ARG A 117 -10.83 -11.19 6.08
N LEU A 118 -9.83 -10.34 5.87
CA LEU A 118 -8.58 -10.74 5.23
C LEU A 118 -7.79 -11.67 6.16
N LYS A 119 -7.15 -12.66 5.55
CA LYS A 119 -6.28 -13.63 6.22
C LYS A 119 -4.98 -13.84 5.43
N GLU A 120 -4.01 -14.46 6.08
CA GLU A 120 -2.80 -14.92 5.41
C GLU A 120 -3.17 -15.79 4.21
N GLY A 121 -2.47 -15.59 3.09
CA GLY A 121 -2.71 -16.28 1.83
C GLY A 121 -3.76 -15.63 0.93
N ASP A 122 -4.57 -14.69 1.43
CA ASP A 122 -5.46 -13.92 0.56
C ASP A 122 -4.64 -12.99 -0.35
N SER A 123 -5.14 -12.78 -1.58
CA SER A 123 -4.50 -11.89 -2.56
C SER A 123 -5.21 -10.55 -2.62
N ILE A 124 -4.44 -9.47 -2.58
CA ILE A 124 -4.94 -8.10 -2.72
C ILE A 124 -4.27 -7.39 -3.90
N SER A 125 -4.97 -6.40 -4.43
CA SER A 125 -4.48 -5.44 -5.41
C SER A 125 -4.86 -4.04 -4.93
N ILE A 126 -3.88 -3.12 -4.96
CA ILE A 126 -4.05 -1.70 -4.64
C ILE A 126 -3.70 -0.89 -5.87
#